data_AF-A0A7C7J950-F1
#
_entry.id   AF-A0A7C7J950-F1
#
_cell.length_a   1.000
_cell.length_b   1.000
_cell.length_c   1.000
_cell.angle_alpha   90.00
_cell.angle_beta   90.00
_cell.angle_gamma   90.00
#
_symmetry.space_group_name_H-M   'P 1'
#
loop_
_entity.id
_entity.type
_entity.pdbx_description
1 polymer ?
#
loop_
_entity_poly.entity_id
_entity_poly.type
_entity_poly.pdbx_seq_one_letter_code
_entity_poly.pdbx_strand_id
1 'polypeptide(L)'
;MSNSASDSAGWILLREVILALGMISLLITGLWIHTDSMPPLVVVESDSMIHDAAGEVGSIDAGDLILVHSVAADKVITFAEATETGNPHYEYSSHGMYGDVIIYKKNGVEGTPIIHRAILKAVANATVTPTDRETQSCPAGASWDGVSADSDGRAGTCVLTWDVAGTSLVNVDNITWHFDGSNTGLYPCDRNSGFNHAGIIEDYLVINQWDPGHAGIITLGDNNRCSVDQGANAAPGSSGLFTTQGQVGAVQDDWLVGVAGQEIPWLGSVKLALAGGEPGTYYVPTSSWVGLFVSIGILLALPFVLEPLARVVLATSPEIDEAKREEAISTVAKTLLEEE
;
A
#
# COMPACT_ATOMS: atom_id res chain seq x y z
N MET A 1 17.88 55.37 8.51
CA MET A 1 17.50 54.35 9.50
C MET A 1 16.50 53.32 8.94
N SER A 2 16.56 52.93 7.65
CA SER A 2 15.64 51.90 7.09
C SER A 2 16.33 50.59 6.65
N ASN A 3 17.67 50.51 6.66
CA ASN A 3 18.37 49.30 6.20
C ASN A 3 18.47 48.21 7.29
N SER A 4 18.38 48.55 8.58
CA SER A 4 18.59 47.58 9.68
C SER A 4 17.37 46.67 9.95
N ALA A 5 16.15 47.12 9.66
CA ALA A 5 14.95 46.29 9.89
C ALA A 5 14.69 45.29 8.74
N SER A 6 15.18 45.61 7.54
CA SER A 6 15.10 44.75 6.35
C SER A 6 16.01 43.53 6.48
N ASP A 7 17.24 43.70 6.98
CA ASP A 7 18.21 42.61 7.14
C ASP A 7 17.79 41.60 8.21
N SER A 8 17.16 42.05 9.31
CA SER A 8 16.67 41.16 10.37
C SER A 8 15.48 40.31 9.92
N ALA A 9 14.55 40.90 9.18
CA ALA A 9 13.37 40.18 8.68
C ALA A 9 13.74 39.15 7.60
N GLY A 10 14.65 39.50 6.68
CA GLY A 10 15.14 38.59 5.65
C GLY A 10 15.89 37.38 6.23
N TRP A 11 16.71 37.60 7.26
CA TRP A 11 17.43 36.52 7.94
C TRP A 11 16.51 35.56 8.68
N ILE A 12 15.46 36.07 9.35
CA ILE A 12 14.46 35.23 10.04
C ILE A 12 13.74 34.34 9.03
N LEU A 13 13.24 34.93 7.93
CA LEU A 13 12.55 34.16 6.88
C LEU A 13 13.47 33.10 6.24
N LEU A 14 14.73 33.45 5.95
CA LEU A 14 15.69 32.49 5.42
C LEU A 14 15.93 31.33 6.38
N ARG A 15 16.10 31.61 7.68
CA ARG A 15 16.25 30.57 8.71
C ARG A 15 15.03 29.67 8.79
N GLU A 16 13.82 30.23 8.78
CA GLU A 16 12.58 29.44 8.82
C GLU A 16 12.44 28.55 7.59
N VAL A 17 12.76 29.06 6.40
CA VAL A 17 12.76 28.27 5.17
C VAL A 17 13.78 27.13 5.23
N ILE A 18 15.00 27.40 5.71
CA ILE A 18 16.03 26.35 5.87
C ILE A 18 15.59 25.28 6.86
N LEU A 19 15.00 25.67 8.00
CA LEU A 19 14.50 24.73 8.99
C LEU A 19 13.34 23.90 8.44
N ALA A 20 12.39 24.52 7.74
CA ALA A 20 11.26 23.82 7.12
C ALA A 20 11.73 22.82 6.05
N LEU A 21 12.63 23.24 5.15
CA LEU A 21 13.21 22.35 4.13
C LEU A 21 14.04 21.24 4.75
N GLY A 22 14.81 21.52 5.79
CA GLY A 22 15.60 20.53 6.52
C GLY A 22 14.71 19.47 7.18
N MET A 23 13.61 19.91 7.81
CA MET A 23 12.63 19.00 8.41
C MET A 23 11.93 18.14 7.35
N ILE A 24 11.47 18.73 6.25
CA ILE A 24 10.84 18.00 5.14
C ILE A 24 11.82 16.98 4.55
N SER A 25 13.07 17.37 4.31
CA SER A 25 14.10 16.47 3.81
C SER A 25 14.34 15.30 4.76
N LEU A 26 14.42 15.56 6.07
CA LEU A 26 14.61 14.51 7.07
C LEU A 26 13.42 13.53 7.08
N LEU A 27 12.19 14.04 6.98
CA LEU A 27 10.99 13.20 6.91
C LEU A 27 10.96 12.34 5.64
N ILE A 28 11.21 12.93 4.46
CA ILE A 28 11.21 12.20 3.19
C ILE A 28 12.33 11.15 3.19
N THR A 29 13.55 11.51 3.61
CA THR A 29 14.67 10.58 3.68
C THR A 29 14.41 9.47 4.71
N GLY A 30 13.83 9.80 5.87
CA GLY A 30 13.46 8.80 6.88
C GLY A 30 12.40 7.82 6.37
N LEU A 31 11.37 8.33 5.69
CA LEU A 31 10.33 7.50 5.06
C LEU A 31 10.93 6.61 3.97
N TRP A 32 11.75 7.17 3.09
CA TRP A 32 12.41 6.41 2.02
C TRP A 32 13.31 5.29 2.57
N ILE A 33 14.09 5.56 3.62
CA ILE A 33 14.91 4.54 4.28
C ILE A 33 14.03 3.45 4.91
N HIS A 34 12.85 3.80 5.41
CA HIS A 34 11.94 2.85 6.04
C HIS A 34 11.16 1.99 5.04
N THR A 35 10.74 2.58 3.92
CA THR A 35 9.86 1.92 2.95
C THR A 35 10.59 1.31 1.76
N ASP A 36 11.83 1.77 1.50
CA ASP A 36 12.64 1.43 0.33
C ASP A 36 11.91 1.64 -1.01
N SER A 37 10.94 2.55 -1.03
CA SER A 37 10.02 2.79 -2.14
C SER A 37 9.86 4.28 -2.42
N MET A 38 9.59 4.63 -3.69
CA MET A 38 9.23 5.99 -4.11
C MET A 38 8.07 5.94 -5.11
N PRO A 39 6.92 6.58 -4.80
CA PRO A 39 6.63 7.37 -3.61
C PRO A 39 6.39 6.51 -2.34
N PRO A 40 6.82 6.95 -1.15
CA PRO A 40 6.68 6.17 0.09
C PRO A 40 5.25 6.17 0.66
N LEU A 41 4.43 7.13 0.21
CA LEU A 41 3.06 7.33 0.65
C LEU A 41 2.16 7.59 -0.57
N VAL A 42 1.02 6.91 -0.60
CA VAL A 42 -0.01 7.08 -1.64
C VAL A 42 -1.34 7.42 -1.00
N VAL A 43 -2.19 8.13 -1.74
CA VAL A 43 -3.53 8.54 -1.28
C VAL A 43 -4.54 7.68 -2.02
N VAL A 44 -5.52 7.17 -1.28
CA VAL A 44 -6.58 6.33 -1.83
C VAL A 44 -7.68 7.23 -2.36
N GLU A 45 -8.03 7.07 -3.64
CA GLU A 45 -8.99 7.95 -4.32
C GLU A 45 -10.35 7.29 -4.59
N SER A 46 -10.44 5.96 -4.50
CA SER A 46 -11.62 5.18 -4.89
C SER A 46 -12.12 4.24 -3.79
N ASP A 47 -13.33 3.73 -3.96
CA ASP A 47 -14.03 2.82 -3.05
C ASP A 47 -13.78 1.33 -3.33
N SER A 48 -12.81 0.97 -4.19
CA SER A 48 -12.60 -0.42 -4.62
C SER A 48 -12.05 -1.36 -3.54
N MET A 49 -11.57 -0.83 -2.42
CA MET A 49 -10.96 -1.60 -1.33
C MET A 49 -11.73 -1.54 0.00
N ILE A 50 -12.86 -0.82 0.05
CA ILE A 50 -13.62 -0.63 1.29
C ILE A 50 -14.30 -1.94 1.73
N HIS A 51 -14.44 -2.14 3.03
CA HIS A 51 -15.22 -3.28 3.57
C HIS A 51 -16.60 -2.82 4.08
N ASP A 52 -16.71 -1.56 4.51
CA ASP A 52 -17.97 -0.91 4.91
C ASP A 52 -18.16 0.41 4.16
N ALA A 53 -19.36 0.66 3.65
CA ALA A 53 -19.73 1.93 3.00
C ALA A 53 -19.67 3.14 3.96
N ALA A 54 -19.77 2.90 5.28
CA ALA A 54 -19.59 3.92 6.29
C ALA A 54 -18.12 4.25 6.57
N GLY A 55 -17.17 3.46 6.05
CA GLY A 55 -15.74 3.49 6.36
C GLY A 55 -15.39 2.77 7.66
N GLU A 56 -14.24 2.11 7.67
CA GLU A 56 -13.72 1.28 8.76
C GLU A 56 -12.20 1.39 8.87
N VAL A 57 -11.70 1.62 10.10
CA VAL A 57 -10.27 1.58 10.39
C VAL A 57 -9.76 0.14 10.35
N GLY A 58 -8.70 -0.08 9.60
CA GLY A 58 -8.11 -1.39 9.31
C GLY A 58 -8.50 -1.92 7.93
N SER A 59 -9.29 -1.17 7.16
CA SER A 59 -9.58 -1.40 5.75
C SER A 59 -9.18 -0.17 4.94
N ILE A 60 -8.89 -0.33 3.66
CA ILE A 60 -8.43 0.77 2.82
C ILE A 60 -9.62 1.60 2.32
N ASP A 61 -9.82 2.77 2.92
CA ASP A 61 -10.87 3.71 2.54
C ASP A 61 -10.36 4.89 1.72
N ALA A 62 -11.25 5.46 0.91
CA ALA A 62 -10.95 6.69 0.18
C ALA A 62 -10.65 7.84 1.16
N GLY A 63 -9.53 8.51 0.94
CA GLY A 63 -9.02 9.54 1.84
C GLY A 63 -7.99 9.04 2.86
N ASP A 64 -7.65 7.76 2.86
CA ASP A 64 -6.52 7.25 3.64
C ASP A 64 -5.19 7.49 2.95
N LEU A 65 -4.12 7.48 3.75
CA LEU A 65 -2.74 7.42 3.28
C LEU A 65 -2.18 6.03 3.54
N ILE A 66 -1.60 5.40 2.52
CA ILE A 66 -0.98 4.07 2.66
C ILE A 66 0.53 4.21 2.53
N LEU A 67 1.25 3.62 3.47
CA LEU A 67 2.70 3.40 3.34
C LEU A 67 2.96 2.29 2.32
N VAL A 68 3.74 2.58 1.30
CA VAL A 68 4.07 1.60 0.25
C VAL A 68 5.41 0.98 0.60
N HIS A 69 5.51 -0.33 0.81
CA HIS A 69 6.79 -0.99 1.04
C HIS A 69 7.29 -1.67 -0.24
N SER A 70 8.54 -1.45 -0.59
CA SER A 70 9.19 -2.20 -1.66
C SER A 70 9.40 -3.64 -1.21
N VAL A 71 8.71 -4.57 -1.88
CA VAL A 71 8.80 -6.01 -1.62
C VAL A 71 8.92 -6.68 -2.97
N ALA A 72 9.86 -7.61 -3.08
CA ALA A 72 9.99 -8.43 -4.27
C ALA A 72 8.74 -9.33 -4.42
N ALA A 73 8.27 -9.53 -5.64
CA ALA A 73 6.99 -10.21 -5.88
C ALA A 73 6.98 -11.68 -5.43
N ASP A 74 8.13 -12.32 -5.27
CA ASP A 74 8.30 -13.64 -4.64
C ASP A 74 7.92 -13.70 -3.17
N LYS A 75 7.86 -12.55 -2.49
CA LYS A 75 7.50 -12.43 -1.08
C LYS A 75 6.08 -11.92 -0.85
N VAL A 76 5.35 -11.59 -1.92
CA VAL A 76 3.94 -11.22 -1.82
C VAL A 76 3.14 -12.45 -1.45
N ILE A 77 2.41 -12.38 -0.33
CA ILE A 77 1.57 -13.47 0.15
C ILE A 77 0.18 -13.31 -0.45
N THR A 78 -0.23 -14.26 -1.28
CA THR A 78 -1.56 -14.22 -1.91
C THR A 78 -2.66 -14.72 -0.98
N PHE A 79 -3.92 -14.39 -1.30
CA PHE A 79 -5.09 -14.93 -0.59
C PHE A 79 -5.10 -16.47 -0.59
N ALA A 80 -4.73 -17.11 -1.70
CA ALA A 80 -4.60 -18.57 -1.78
C ALA A 80 -3.60 -19.10 -0.75
N GLU A 81 -2.38 -18.55 -0.70
CA GLU A 81 -1.34 -18.96 0.27
C GLU A 81 -1.75 -18.69 1.72
N ALA A 82 -2.37 -17.54 1.97
CA ALA A 82 -2.81 -17.16 3.31
C ALA A 82 -3.96 -18.01 3.87
N THR A 83 -4.68 -18.73 2.99
CA THR A 83 -5.88 -19.50 3.38
C THR A 83 -5.75 -20.99 3.12
N GLU A 84 -4.65 -21.45 2.53
CA GLU A 84 -4.34 -22.86 2.37
C GLU A 84 -3.86 -23.46 3.71
N THR A 85 -4.58 -24.48 4.18
CA THR A 85 -4.23 -25.14 5.45
C THR A 85 -2.87 -25.84 5.33
N GLY A 86 -1.92 -25.48 6.21
CA GLY A 86 -0.57 -26.04 6.23
C GLY A 86 0.46 -25.25 5.42
N ASN A 87 0.05 -24.18 4.74
CA ASN A 87 0.97 -23.21 4.15
C ASN A 87 1.72 -22.44 5.25
N PRO A 88 3.01 -22.07 5.07
CA PRO A 88 3.75 -21.26 6.03
C PRO A 88 3.09 -19.91 6.37
N HIS A 89 2.26 -19.39 5.46
CA HIS A 89 1.57 -18.11 5.58
C HIS A 89 0.10 -18.24 5.99
N TYR A 90 -0.34 -19.43 6.40
CA TYR A 90 -1.73 -19.65 6.82
C TYR A 90 -2.16 -18.68 7.92
N GLU A 91 -3.38 -18.14 7.79
CA GLU A 91 -3.98 -17.09 8.63
C GLU A 91 -3.33 -15.70 8.55
N TYR A 92 -2.40 -15.47 7.61
CA TYR A 92 -1.84 -14.14 7.40
C TYR A 92 -2.89 -13.18 6.81
N SER A 93 -3.10 -12.05 7.46
CA SER A 93 -4.05 -11.02 7.03
C SER A 93 -3.42 -9.63 6.96
N SER A 94 -3.92 -8.85 6.01
CA SER A 94 -3.56 -7.45 5.79
C SER A 94 -4.80 -6.68 5.35
N HIS A 95 -5.00 -5.50 5.93
CA HIS A 95 -6.15 -4.63 5.68
C HIS A 95 -7.50 -5.36 5.81
N GLY A 96 -7.73 -6.01 6.97
CA GLY A 96 -9.02 -6.65 7.32
C GLY A 96 -9.30 -8.01 6.67
N MET A 97 -8.47 -8.49 5.74
CA MET A 97 -8.68 -9.75 5.01
C MET A 97 -7.38 -10.52 4.78
N TYR A 98 -7.47 -11.80 4.40
CA TYR A 98 -6.30 -12.65 4.13
C TYR A 98 -5.51 -12.20 2.90
N GLY A 99 -4.20 -12.38 2.95
CA GLY A 99 -3.27 -12.02 1.87
C GLY A 99 -2.91 -10.53 1.81
N ASP A 100 -1.91 -10.20 1.01
CA ASP A 100 -1.40 -8.85 0.83
C ASP A 100 -2.27 -8.03 -0.14
N VAL A 101 -2.27 -6.71 0.09
CA VAL A 101 -2.73 -5.72 -0.88
C VAL A 101 -1.52 -5.13 -1.58
N ILE A 102 -1.52 -5.15 -2.91
CA ILE A 102 -0.39 -4.69 -3.73
C ILE A 102 -0.74 -3.45 -4.52
N ILE A 103 0.27 -2.60 -4.72
CA ILE A 103 0.24 -1.43 -5.57
C ILE A 103 1.01 -1.75 -6.85
N TYR A 104 0.38 -1.64 -8.02
CA TYR A 104 1.01 -2.04 -9.27
C TYR A 104 0.64 -1.13 -10.45
N LYS A 105 1.52 -1.13 -11.46
CA LYS A 105 1.31 -0.46 -12.75
C LYS A 105 0.57 -1.39 -13.70
N LYS A 106 -0.48 -0.89 -14.34
CA LYS A 106 -1.24 -1.67 -15.33
C LYS A 106 -0.38 -1.96 -16.57
N ASN A 107 -0.05 -3.22 -16.80
CA ASN A 107 0.83 -3.68 -17.90
C ASN A 107 2.19 -2.94 -17.96
N GLY A 108 2.70 -2.49 -16.81
CA GLY A 108 3.95 -1.70 -16.74
C GLY A 108 3.85 -0.28 -17.35
N VAL A 109 2.67 0.15 -17.80
CA VAL A 109 2.47 1.48 -18.40
C VAL A 109 2.44 2.55 -17.32
N GLU A 110 3.08 3.70 -17.58
CA GLU A 110 3.00 4.86 -16.69
C GLU A 110 1.56 5.38 -16.59
N GLY A 111 1.11 5.63 -15.36
CA GLY A 111 -0.23 6.12 -15.06
C GLY A 111 -0.55 5.98 -13.59
N THR A 112 -1.81 6.21 -13.22
CA THR A 112 -2.29 5.98 -11.85
C THR A 112 -2.18 4.48 -11.52
N PRO A 113 -1.41 4.10 -10.49
CA PRO A 113 -1.29 2.72 -10.08
C PRO A 113 -2.62 2.22 -9.49
N ILE A 114 -2.79 0.90 -9.48
CA ILE A 114 -3.95 0.23 -8.89
C ILE A 114 -3.54 -0.37 -7.55
N ILE A 115 -4.44 -0.32 -6.57
CA ILE A 115 -4.25 -0.86 -5.22
C ILE A 115 -5.32 -1.94 -5.05
N HIS A 116 -4.94 -3.22 -5.15
CA HIS A 116 -5.88 -4.34 -5.05
C HIS A 116 -5.24 -5.53 -4.34
N ARG A 117 -6.08 -6.46 -3.86
CA ARG A 117 -5.63 -7.66 -3.16
C ARG A 117 -5.01 -8.67 -4.12
N ALA A 118 -3.90 -9.26 -3.70
CA ALA A 118 -3.27 -10.38 -4.39
C ALA A 118 -4.05 -11.66 -4.11
N ILE A 119 -4.65 -12.28 -5.13
CA ILE A 119 -5.54 -13.43 -4.93
C ILE A 119 -4.80 -14.77 -5.12
N LEU A 120 -4.07 -14.91 -6.22
CA LEU A 120 -3.26 -16.10 -6.51
C LEU A 120 -2.05 -15.72 -7.37
N LYS A 121 -0.99 -16.52 -7.28
CA LYS A 121 0.25 -16.29 -8.02
C LYS A 121 0.52 -17.45 -8.97
N ALA A 122 0.56 -17.16 -10.26
CA ALA A 122 1.00 -18.09 -11.29
C ALA A 122 2.52 -18.04 -11.43
N VAL A 123 3.17 -19.19 -11.31
CA VAL A 123 4.62 -19.35 -11.42
C VAL A 123 4.93 -20.25 -12.61
N ALA A 124 5.92 -19.88 -13.42
CA ALA A 124 6.36 -20.72 -14.52
C ALA A 124 6.97 -22.02 -14.00
N ASN A 125 6.47 -23.17 -14.46
CA ASN A 125 6.98 -24.50 -14.09
C ASN A 125 7.88 -25.07 -15.19
N ALA A 126 7.29 -25.58 -16.28
CA ALA A 126 8.03 -26.05 -17.43
C ALA A 126 8.26 -24.89 -18.40
N THR A 127 9.52 -24.63 -18.75
CA THR A 127 9.90 -23.59 -19.70
C THR A 127 10.70 -24.16 -20.87
N VAL A 128 10.69 -23.44 -21.99
CA VAL A 128 11.45 -23.76 -23.19
C VAL A 128 12.10 -22.50 -23.75
N THR A 129 13.29 -22.65 -24.32
CA THR A 129 13.98 -21.55 -24.99
C THR A 129 13.13 -21.01 -26.15
N PRO A 130 12.98 -19.68 -26.26
CA PRO A 130 12.23 -19.04 -27.33
C PRO A 130 12.81 -19.33 -28.72
N THR A 131 11.94 -19.40 -29.72
CA THR A 131 12.35 -19.54 -31.13
C THR A 131 13.10 -18.29 -31.60
N ASP A 132 12.63 -17.12 -31.19
CA ASP A 132 13.27 -15.83 -31.44
C ASP A 132 12.94 -14.87 -30.30
N ARG A 133 13.99 -14.37 -29.63
CA ARG A 133 13.89 -13.49 -28.47
C ARG A 133 13.59 -12.04 -28.84
N GLU A 134 14.01 -11.59 -30.02
CA GLU A 134 13.77 -10.22 -30.48
C GLU A 134 12.31 -10.03 -30.89
N THR A 135 11.72 -11.06 -31.49
CA THR A 135 10.31 -11.06 -31.90
C THR A 135 9.36 -11.67 -30.86
N GLN A 136 9.89 -12.07 -29.68
CA GLN A 136 9.12 -12.67 -28.57
C GLN A 136 8.34 -13.92 -29.03
N SER A 137 8.93 -14.70 -29.93
CA SER A 137 8.27 -15.83 -30.56
C SER A 137 8.55 -17.13 -29.82
N CYS A 138 7.48 -17.78 -29.39
CA CYS A 138 7.51 -19.05 -28.68
C CYS A 138 7.13 -20.24 -29.58
N PRO A 139 7.64 -21.45 -29.27
CA PRO A 139 7.13 -22.69 -29.85
C PRO A 139 5.61 -22.83 -29.62
N ALA A 140 4.94 -23.61 -30.47
CA ALA A 140 3.49 -23.79 -30.39
C ALA A 140 3.07 -24.33 -29.00
N GLY A 141 2.12 -23.63 -28.36
CA GLY A 141 1.60 -23.99 -27.04
C GLY A 141 2.41 -23.42 -25.86
N ALA A 142 3.44 -22.61 -26.10
CA ALA A 142 4.15 -21.89 -25.05
C ALA A 142 3.86 -20.39 -25.11
N SER A 143 3.80 -19.75 -23.95
CA SER A 143 3.51 -18.33 -23.80
C SER A 143 4.76 -17.55 -23.38
N TRP A 144 4.95 -16.37 -23.95
CA TRP A 144 6.16 -15.57 -23.73
C TRP A 144 6.14 -14.86 -22.37
N ASP A 145 7.15 -15.13 -21.56
CA ASP A 145 7.43 -14.42 -20.31
C ASP A 145 8.74 -13.63 -20.46
N GLY A 146 8.63 -12.30 -20.50
CA GLY A 146 9.75 -11.39 -20.70
C GLY A 146 10.65 -11.20 -19.48
N VAL A 147 10.19 -11.58 -18.28
CA VAL A 147 10.87 -11.33 -17.01
C VAL A 147 11.61 -12.57 -16.53
N SER A 148 10.98 -13.74 -16.66
CA SER A 148 11.58 -15.01 -16.26
C SER A 148 12.86 -15.32 -17.05
N ALA A 149 13.90 -15.78 -16.35
CA ALA A 149 15.18 -16.15 -16.97
C ALA A 149 15.06 -17.49 -17.70
N ASP A 150 15.59 -17.56 -18.92
CA ASP A 150 15.72 -18.80 -19.67
C ASP A 150 16.93 -19.62 -19.19
N SER A 151 17.08 -20.85 -19.70
CA SER A 151 18.20 -21.76 -19.41
C SER A 151 19.60 -21.17 -19.66
N ASP A 152 19.70 -20.14 -20.50
CA ASP A 152 20.93 -19.39 -20.79
C ASP A 152 21.23 -18.26 -19.78
N GLY A 153 20.37 -18.06 -18.78
CA GLY A 153 20.46 -17.02 -17.77
C GLY A 153 20.02 -15.63 -18.24
N ARG A 154 19.52 -15.49 -19.48
CA ARG A 154 19.00 -14.23 -20.01
C ARG A 154 17.49 -14.14 -19.76
N ALA A 155 17.01 -12.94 -19.43
CA ALA A 155 15.57 -12.66 -19.29
C ALA A 155 14.81 -12.91 -20.60
N GLY A 156 13.66 -13.56 -20.51
CA GLY A 156 12.82 -13.94 -21.64
C GLY A 156 12.81 -15.45 -21.89
N THR A 157 11.77 -16.14 -21.46
CA THR A 157 11.57 -17.58 -21.70
C THR A 157 10.15 -17.86 -22.17
N CYS A 158 9.90 -19.05 -22.70
CA CYS A 158 8.57 -19.47 -23.08
C CYS A 158 8.04 -20.49 -22.07
N VAL A 159 6.93 -20.16 -21.42
CA VAL A 159 6.31 -21.00 -20.40
C VAL A 159 5.33 -21.96 -21.05
N LEU A 160 5.44 -23.24 -20.70
CA LEU A 160 4.54 -24.30 -21.16
C LEU A 160 3.46 -24.60 -20.12
N THR A 161 3.84 -24.60 -18.84
CA THR A 161 2.96 -24.98 -17.74
C THR A 161 3.18 -24.11 -16.51
N TRP A 162 2.18 -24.11 -15.66
CA TRP A 162 2.06 -23.23 -14.50
C TRP A 162 1.98 -24.03 -13.21
N ASP A 163 2.63 -23.53 -12.18
CA ASP A 163 2.33 -23.83 -10.78
C ASP A 163 1.54 -22.66 -10.18
N VAL A 164 0.72 -22.94 -9.17
CA VAL A 164 0.01 -21.89 -8.44
C VAL A 164 0.33 -22.00 -6.95
N ALA A 165 1.05 -21.00 -6.44
CA ALA A 165 1.40 -20.93 -5.03
C ALA A 165 0.14 -20.86 -4.15
N GLY A 166 0.14 -21.59 -3.04
CA GLY A 166 -1.03 -21.66 -2.14
C GLY A 166 -2.15 -22.60 -2.61
N THR A 167 -1.86 -23.50 -3.56
CA THR A 167 -2.83 -24.46 -4.09
C THR A 167 -2.17 -25.81 -4.41
N SER A 168 -2.99 -26.81 -4.75
CA SER A 168 -2.53 -28.11 -5.22
C SER A 168 -2.19 -28.16 -6.72
N LEU A 169 -2.30 -27.04 -7.45
CA LEU A 169 -2.03 -26.99 -8.89
C LEU A 169 -0.53 -26.91 -9.16
N VAL A 170 0.00 -27.97 -9.78
CA VAL A 170 1.41 -28.09 -10.17
C VAL A 170 1.48 -28.60 -11.61
N ASN A 171 2.29 -27.95 -12.44
CA ASN A 171 2.57 -28.31 -13.82
C ASN A 171 1.28 -28.46 -14.66
N VAL A 172 0.43 -27.43 -14.65
CA VAL A 172 -0.84 -27.40 -15.39
C VAL A 172 -0.77 -26.47 -16.61
N ASP A 173 -1.44 -26.82 -17.71
CA ASP A 173 -1.48 -25.99 -18.93
C ASP A 173 -2.33 -24.72 -18.73
N ASN A 174 -3.39 -24.81 -17.93
CA ASN A 174 -4.27 -23.70 -17.56
C ASN A 174 -4.69 -23.81 -16.10
N ILE A 175 -4.98 -22.67 -15.50
CA ILE A 175 -5.31 -22.54 -14.08
C ILE A 175 -6.83 -22.55 -13.92
N THR A 176 -7.32 -23.52 -13.16
CA THR A 176 -8.72 -23.58 -12.72
C THR A 176 -8.75 -23.76 -11.22
N TRP A 177 -9.34 -22.82 -10.49
CA TRP A 177 -9.36 -22.82 -9.03
C TRP A 177 -10.66 -22.22 -8.49
N HIS A 178 -11.15 -22.79 -7.39
CA HIS A 178 -12.41 -22.42 -6.73
C HIS A 178 -12.11 -21.96 -5.30
N PHE A 179 -12.49 -20.72 -4.97
CA PHE A 179 -12.38 -20.18 -3.62
C PHE A 179 -13.67 -20.41 -2.83
N ASP A 180 -14.08 -21.67 -2.68
CA ASP A 180 -15.35 -22.10 -2.08
C ASP A 180 -15.25 -22.43 -0.57
N GLY A 181 -14.06 -22.32 0.02
CA GLY A 181 -13.79 -22.67 1.42
C GLY A 181 -13.37 -24.12 1.66
N SER A 182 -13.24 -24.96 0.62
CA SER A 182 -12.89 -26.38 0.78
C SER A 182 -11.38 -26.63 0.89
N ASN A 183 -10.59 -26.10 -0.06
CA ASN A 183 -9.13 -26.25 -0.11
C ASN A 183 -8.41 -24.97 0.36
N THR A 184 -8.83 -23.85 -0.21
CA THR A 184 -8.46 -22.49 0.22
C THR A 184 -9.67 -21.81 0.85
N GLY A 185 -9.47 -20.64 1.44
CA GLY A 185 -10.53 -19.84 2.04
C GLY A 185 -11.62 -19.46 1.04
N LEU A 186 -12.81 -19.21 1.59
CA LEU A 186 -13.96 -18.71 0.83
C LEU A 186 -13.71 -17.24 0.45
N TYR A 187 -13.81 -16.93 -0.85
CA TYR A 187 -13.83 -15.55 -1.33
C TYR A 187 -15.23 -15.21 -1.86
N PRO A 188 -16.09 -14.53 -1.08
CA PRO A 188 -17.48 -14.30 -1.45
C PRO A 188 -17.63 -13.17 -2.49
N CYS A 189 -18.55 -13.34 -3.44
CA CYS A 189 -18.84 -12.38 -4.52
C CYS A 189 -20.04 -11.47 -4.24
N ASP A 190 -20.60 -11.52 -3.04
CA ASP A 190 -21.85 -10.86 -2.64
C ASP A 190 -21.66 -9.40 -2.18
N ARG A 191 -20.48 -8.81 -2.40
CA ARG A 191 -20.18 -7.46 -1.88
C ARG A 191 -20.97 -6.37 -2.60
N ASN A 192 -21.37 -5.38 -1.81
CA ASN A 192 -22.26 -4.30 -2.20
C ASN A 192 -21.52 -3.22 -3.01
N SER A 193 -21.01 -3.58 -4.18
CA SER A 193 -20.55 -2.58 -5.14
C SER A 193 -21.77 -2.00 -5.87
N GLY A 194 -22.05 -0.71 -5.66
CA GLY A 194 -23.05 0.04 -6.45
C GLY A 194 -22.72 0.07 -7.95
N PHE A 195 -21.47 -0.29 -8.28
CA PHE A 195 -20.97 -0.52 -9.63
C PHE A 195 -20.81 -2.03 -9.87
N ASN A 196 -21.67 -2.58 -10.74
CA ASN A 196 -21.56 -3.97 -11.18
C ASN A 196 -20.43 -4.06 -12.22
N HIS A 197 -19.21 -4.35 -11.77
CA HIS A 197 -18.08 -4.64 -12.66
C HIS A 197 -18.13 -6.06 -13.23
N ALA A 198 -19.12 -6.88 -12.83
CA ALA A 198 -19.35 -8.21 -13.37
C ALA A 198 -20.81 -8.63 -13.19
N GLY A 199 -21.26 -9.59 -13.99
CA GLY A 199 -22.41 -10.43 -13.64
C GLY A 199 -21.94 -11.51 -12.68
N ILE A 200 -22.56 -11.61 -11.49
CA ILE A 200 -22.28 -12.72 -10.56
C ILE A 200 -22.70 -14.02 -11.25
N ILE A 201 -21.75 -14.93 -11.45
CA ILE A 201 -22.01 -16.26 -12.03
C ILE A 201 -22.14 -17.29 -10.90
N GLU A 202 -21.28 -17.20 -9.90
CA GLU A 202 -21.26 -18.04 -8.70
C GLU A 202 -21.16 -17.15 -7.45
N ASP A 203 -21.54 -17.67 -6.28
CA ASP A 203 -21.50 -16.93 -5.01
C ASP A 203 -20.08 -16.70 -4.48
N TYR A 204 -19.08 -17.33 -5.10
CA TYR A 204 -17.67 -17.28 -4.72
C TYR A 204 -16.74 -17.15 -5.94
N LEU A 205 -15.51 -16.70 -5.73
CA LEU A 205 -14.55 -16.45 -6.81
C LEU A 205 -14.12 -17.76 -7.48
N VAL A 206 -14.25 -17.80 -8.81
CA VAL A 206 -13.80 -18.92 -9.65
C VAL A 206 -12.86 -18.40 -10.72
N ILE A 207 -11.67 -18.99 -10.77
CA ILE A 207 -10.72 -18.86 -11.87
C ILE A 207 -10.91 -20.06 -12.76
N ASN A 208 -11.14 -19.86 -14.05
CA ASN A 208 -11.57 -20.94 -14.94
C ASN A 208 -10.78 -20.95 -16.24
N GLN A 209 -10.02 -22.03 -16.45
CA GLN A 209 -9.20 -22.28 -17.64
C GLN A 209 -8.33 -21.07 -18.03
N TRP A 210 -7.79 -20.38 -17.04
CA TRP A 210 -7.00 -19.19 -17.26
C TRP A 210 -5.60 -19.56 -17.74
N ASP A 211 -5.19 -19.00 -18.88
CA ASP A 211 -3.79 -18.95 -19.29
C ASP A 211 -3.24 -17.55 -18.96
N PRO A 212 -2.32 -17.43 -17.99
CA PRO A 212 -1.70 -16.16 -17.62
C PRO A 212 -0.91 -15.49 -18.75
N GLY A 213 -0.42 -16.26 -19.72
CA GLY A 213 0.51 -15.80 -20.74
C GLY A 213 1.95 -15.59 -20.24
N HIS A 214 2.12 -15.11 -19.01
CA HIS A 214 3.41 -14.95 -18.33
C HIS A 214 3.22 -15.12 -16.81
N ALA A 215 4.30 -15.35 -16.06
CA ALA A 215 4.21 -15.46 -14.61
C ALA A 215 3.71 -14.14 -13.99
N GLY A 216 3.01 -14.23 -12.85
CA GLY A 216 2.50 -13.06 -12.15
C GLY A 216 1.33 -13.33 -11.23
N ILE A 217 0.79 -12.25 -10.67
CA ILE A 217 -0.26 -12.28 -9.64
C ILE A 217 -1.61 -11.84 -10.23
N ILE A 218 -2.67 -12.60 -9.94
CA ILE A 218 -4.03 -12.15 -10.22
C ILE A 218 -4.49 -11.22 -9.09
N THR A 219 -5.17 -10.12 -9.44
CA THR A 219 -5.55 -9.10 -8.47
C THR A 219 -7.04 -8.81 -8.54
N LEU A 220 -7.59 -8.39 -7.39
CA LEU A 220 -9.01 -8.13 -7.22
C LEU A 220 -9.19 -7.07 -6.14
N GLY A 221 -10.03 -6.07 -6.39
CA GLY A 221 -10.46 -5.15 -5.33
C GLY A 221 -11.24 -5.86 -4.23
N ASP A 222 -11.24 -5.33 -3.02
CA ASP A 222 -12.03 -5.94 -1.95
C ASP A 222 -13.52 -5.60 -2.09
N ASN A 223 -13.86 -4.40 -2.55
CA ASN A 223 -15.25 -4.00 -2.80
C ASN A 223 -15.66 -4.30 -4.25
N ASN A 224 -15.85 -5.57 -4.58
CA ASN A 224 -16.36 -5.96 -5.90
C ASN A 224 -17.15 -7.27 -5.89
N ARG A 225 -17.67 -7.61 -7.08
CA ARG A 225 -18.41 -8.84 -7.34
C ARG A 225 -17.57 -9.87 -8.07
N CYS A 226 -16.38 -10.18 -7.55
CA CYS A 226 -15.42 -11.13 -8.13
C CYS A 226 -14.98 -10.81 -9.57
N SER A 227 -14.98 -9.52 -9.92
CA SER A 227 -14.48 -9.02 -11.19
C SER A 227 -12.96 -8.84 -11.13
N VAL A 228 -12.18 -9.91 -11.32
CA VAL A 228 -10.71 -9.84 -11.32
C VAL A 228 -10.18 -8.86 -12.37
N ASP A 229 -9.07 -8.20 -12.08
CA ASP A 229 -8.52 -7.15 -12.95
C ASP A 229 -8.10 -7.69 -14.33
N GLN A 230 -7.79 -8.98 -14.41
CA GLN A 230 -7.39 -9.68 -15.62
C GLN A 230 -8.58 -9.99 -16.57
N GLY A 231 -9.81 -9.75 -16.12
CA GLY A 231 -11.01 -9.83 -16.95
C GLY A 231 -11.54 -11.24 -17.19
N ALA A 232 -12.45 -11.33 -18.16
CA ALA A 232 -13.27 -12.52 -18.41
C ALA A 232 -12.48 -13.79 -18.79
N ASN A 233 -11.27 -13.64 -19.32
CA ASN A 233 -10.40 -14.78 -19.66
C ASN A 233 -9.85 -15.48 -18.41
N ALA A 234 -9.83 -14.80 -17.27
CA ALA A 234 -9.35 -15.35 -16.01
C ALA A 234 -10.50 -15.79 -15.10
N ALA A 235 -11.48 -14.91 -14.90
CA ALA A 235 -12.69 -15.21 -14.14
C ALA A 235 -13.93 -14.93 -15.01
N PRO A 236 -14.80 -15.93 -15.26
CA PRO A 236 -16.01 -15.74 -16.03
C PRO A 236 -16.87 -14.57 -15.50
N GLY A 237 -17.37 -13.73 -16.40
CA GLY A 237 -18.22 -12.58 -16.05
C GLY A 237 -17.47 -11.34 -15.58
N SER A 238 -16.15 -11.40 -15.35
CA SER A 238 -15.33 -10.25 -15.00
C SER A 238 -15.20 -9.25 -16.15
N SER A 239 -15.41 -7.95 -15.88
CA SER A 239 -15.10 -6.88 -16.85
C SER A 239 -13.59 -6.62 -16.93
N GLY A 240 -12.88 -6.82 -15.81
CA GLY A 240 -11.46 -6.50 -15.67
C GLY A 240 -11.10 -5.03 -15.92
N LEU A 241 -9.79 -4.76 -15.92
CA LEU A 241 -9.22 -3.44 -16.14
C LEU A 241 -8.55 -3.36 -17.51
N PHE A 242 -8.58 -2.17 -18.09
CA PHE A 242 -8.00 -1.90 -19.40
C PHE A 242 -6.93 -0.81 -19.33
N THR A 243 -5.99 -0.92 -20.27
CA THR A 243 -4.99 0.08 -20.62
C THR A 243 -5.18 0.49 -22.08
N THR A 244 -4.39 1.46 -22.54
CA THR A 244 -4.30 1.80 -23.97
C THR A 244 -3.80 0.64 -24.83
N GLN A 245 -3.15 -0.36 -24.23
CA GLN A 245 -2.58 -1.53 -24.90
C GLN A 245 -3.51 -2.76 -24.85
N GLY A 246 -4.65 -2.67 -24.16
CA GLY A 246 -5.62 -3.76 -24.01
C GLY A 246 -5.89 -4.14 -22.56
N GLN A 247 -6.42 -5.34 -22.36
CA GLN A 247 -6.72 -5.92 -21.04
C GLN A 247 -5.46 -5.98 -20.17
N VAL A 248 -5.62 -5.77 -18.87
CA VAL A 248 -4.54 -5.95 -17.89
C VAL A 248 -4.18 -7.44 -17.76
N GLY A 249 -2.89 -7.77 -17.82
CA GLY A 249 -2.37 -9.13 -17.60
C GLY A 249 -2.16 -9.45 -16.12
N ALA A 250 -1.58 -10.61 -15.82
CA ALA A 250 -1.11 -10.93 -14.48
C ALA A 250 -0.10 -9.86 -14.01
N VAL A 251 -0.03 -9.52 -12.74
CA VAL A 251 0.94 -8.52 -12.28
C VAL A 251 2.33 -9.14 -12.23
N GLN A 252 3.23 -8.70 -13.12
CA GLN A 252 4.64 -9.12 -13.14
C GLN A 252 5.46 -8.44 -12.06
N ASP A 253 6.60 -9.03 -11.75
CA ASP A 253 7.54 -8.55 -10.73
C ASP A 253 8.02 -7.11 -11.00
N ASP A 254 8.23 -6.73 -12.25
CA ASP A 254 8.65 -5.40 -12.67
C ASP A 254 7.51 -4.36 -12.70
N TRP A 255 6.26 -4.82 -12.64
CA TRP A 255 5.06 -3.96 -12.59
C TRP A 255 4.64 -3.63 -11.16
N LEU A 256 5.13 -4.41 -10.19
CA LEU A 256 4.89 -4.20 -8.76
C LEU A 256 5.59 -2.93 -8.29
N VAL A 257 4.82 -1.99 -7.74
CA VAL A 257 5.33 -0.77 -7.10
C VAL A 257 5.66 -1.04 -5.63
N GLY A 258 4.84 -1.86 -4.97
CA GLY A 258 5.06 -2.29 -3.59
C GLY A 258 3.84 -2.96 -2.96
N VAL A 259 3.99 -3.35 -1.70
CA VAL A 259 2.91 -3.90 -0.86
C VAL A 259 2.39 -2.79 0.05
N ALA A 260 1.07 -2.73 0.24
CA ALA A 260 0.42 -1.79 1.13
C ALA A 260 0.73 -2.16 2.59
N GLY A 261 1.50 -1.30 3.26
CA GLY A 261 1.82 -1.41 4.68
C GLY A 261 0.72 -0.80 5.55
N GLN A 262 1.11 -0.01 6.55
CA GLN A 262 0.13 0.61 7.44
C GLN A 262 -0.64 1.73 6.73
N GLU A 263 -1.92 1.82 7.04
CA GLU A 263 -2.75 2.98 6.73
C GLU A 263 -2.54 4.08 7.80
N ILE A 264 -2.61 5.32 7.36
CA ILE A 264 -2.79 6.49 8.21
C ILE A 264 -4.18 7.03 7.87
N PRO A 265 -5.18 6.73 8.70
CA PRO A 265 -6.57 7.02 8.39
C PRO A 265 -6.82 8.50 8.12
N TRP A 266 -7.72 8.79 7.17
CA TRP A 266 -8.37 10.08 6.86
C TRP A 266 -7.48 11.31 6.59
N LEU A 267 -6.16 11.24 6.70
CA LEU A 267 -5.27 12.38 6.42
C LEU A 267 -5.22 12.71 4.92
N GLY A 268 -5.39 11.71 4.06
CA GLY A 268 -5.45 11.86 2.61
C GLY A 268 -6.68 12.66 2.14
N SER A 269 -7.76 12.69 2.92
CA SER A 269 -8.98 13.46 2.61
C SER A 269 -8.68 14.95 2.40
N VAL A 270 -7.69 15.50 3.12
CA VAL A 270 -7.23 16.90 2.93
C VAL A 270 -6.64 17.09 1.53
N LYS A 271 -5.78 16.16 1.09
CA LYS A 271 -5.17 16.23 -0.25
C LYS A 271 -6.25 16.16 -1.32
N LEU A 272 -7.20 15.23 -1.21
CA LEU A 272 -8.29 15.06 -2.18
C LEU A 272 -9.17 16.31 -2.27
N ALA A 273 -9.47 16.95 -1.12
CA ALA A 273 -10.24 18.19 -1.08
C ALA A 273 -9.51 19.37 -1.74
N LEU A 274 -8.18 19.44 -1.62
CA LEU A 274 -7.37 20.51 -2.21
C LEU A 274 -7.03 20.28 -3.68
N ALA A 275 -6.97 19.02 -4.13
CA ALA A 275 -6.57 18.67 -5.49
C ALA A 275 -7.60 19.10 -6.55
N GLY A 276 -8.88 19.22 -6.18
CA GLY A 276 -9.95 19.76 -7.04
C GLY A 276 -10.25 18.97 -8.31
N GLY A 277 -9.66 17.77 -8.47
CA GLY A 277 -9.89 16.85 -9.58
C GLY A 277 -10.93 15.78 -9.25
N GLU A 278 -11.39 15.05 -10.26
CA GLU A 278 -12.27 13.89 -10.13
C GLU A 278 -11.44 12.61 -9.83
N PRO A 279 -11.90 11.69 -8.96
CA PRO A 279 -13.16 11.75 -8.20
C PRO A 279 -13.07 12.63 -6.94
N GLY A 280 -11.88 13.09 -6.57
CA GLY A 280 -11.67 14.02 -5.46
C GLY A 280 -12.20 13.45 -4.14
N THR A 281 -13.11 14.16 -3.49
CA THR A 281 -13.71 13.73 -2.21
C THR A 281 -14.98 12.90 -2.37
N TYR A 282 -15.38 12.54 -3.60
CA TYR A 282 -16.66 11.87 -3.86
C TYR A 282 -16.81 10.55 -3.10
N TYR A 283 -15.74 9.76 -3.04
CA TYR A 283 -15.73 8.45 -2.37
C TYR A 283 -15.35 8.52 -0.88
N VAL A 284 -14.94 9.69 -0.37
CA VAL A 284 -14.47 9.82 1.03
C VAL A 284 -15.65 9.68 1.98
N PRO A 285 -15.66 8.68 2.88
CA PRO A 285 -16.78 8.47 3.79
C PRO A 285 -16.86 9.58 4.84
N THR A 286 -18.05 9.77 5.41
CA THR A 286 -18.28 10.81 6.43
C THR A 286 -17.49 10.53 7.71
N SER A 287 -17.24 9.26 8.03
CA SER A 287 -16.40 8.83 9.16
C SER A 287 -14.98 9.38 9.05
N SER A 288 -14.37 9.38 7.85
CA SER A 288 -13.04 9.94 7.62
C SER A 288 -12.99 11.43 7.95
N TRP A 289 -14.00 12.21 7.58
CA TRP A 289 -14.07 13.63 7.95
C TRP A 289 -14.15 13.84 9.45
N VAL A 290 -15.00 13.06 10.14
CA VAL A 290 -15.11 13.13 11.60
C VAL A 290 -13.78 12.73 12.25
N GLY A 291 -13.16 11.65 11.80
CA GLY A 291 -11.86 11.17 12.28
C GLY A 291 -10.76 12.21 12.09
N LEU A 292 -10.74 12.90 10.95
CA LEU A 292 -9.81 13.99 10.67
C LEU A 292 -9.98 15.14 11.64
N PHE A 293 -11.20 15.66 11.83
CA PHE A 293 -11.45 16.77 12.75
C PHE A 293 -11.16 16.40 14.21
N VAL A 294 -11.48 15.17 14.62
CA VAL A 294 -11.13 14.65 15.94
C VAL A 294 -9.61 14.58 16.11
N SER A 295 -8.89 14.06 15.11
CA SER A 295 -7.42 13.97 15.13
C SER A 295 -6.76 15.35 15.24
N ILE A 296 -7.25 16.34 14.48
CA ILE A 296 -6.80 17.73 14.59
C ILE A 296 -7.11 18.28 15.98
N GLY A 297 -8.31 18.03 16.51
CA GLY A 297 -8.69 18.43 17.86
C GLY A 297 -7.76 17.85 18.93
N ILE A 298 -7.41 16.57 18.83
CA ILE A 298 -6.45 15.90 19.72
C ILE A 298 -5.07 16.52 19.58
N LEU A 299 -4.58 16.75 18.37
CA LEU A 299 -3.27 17.36 18.13
C LEU A 299 -3.16 18.76 18.76
N LEU A 300 -4.22 19.57 18.63
CA LEU A 300 -4.27 20.92 19.21
C LEU A 300 -4.46 20.89 20.74
N ALA A 301 -5.14 19.88 21.28
CA ALA A 301 -5.31 19.68 22.72
C ALA A 301 -4.06 19.09 23.40
N LEU A 302 -3.23 18.36 22.63
CA LEU A 302 -2.03 17.67 23.10
C LEU A 302 -1.11 18.55 23.99
N PRO A 303 -0.72 19.78 23.60
CA PRO A 303 0.14 20.62 24.45
C PRO A 303 -0.52 20.96 25.79
N PHE A 304 -1.84 21.21 25.82
CA PHE A 304 -2.55 21.51 27.06
C PHE A 304 -2.58 20.34 28.06
N VAL A 305 -2.37 19.11 27.58
CA VAL A 305 -2.28 17.91 28.42
C VAL A 305 -0.84 17.54 28.72
N LEU A 306 0.03 17.53 27.70
CA LEU A 306 1.43 17.13 27.85
C LEU A 306 2.25 18.15 28.63
N GLU A 307 1.98 19.46 28.52
CA GLU A 307 2.72 20.47 29.28
C GLU A 307 2.55 20.31 30.80
N PRO A 308 1.32 20.26 31.37
CA PRO A 308 1.18 20.06 32.81
C PRO A 308 1.70 18.70 33.25
N LEU A 309 1.51 17.65 32.46
CA LEU A 309 2.06 16.32 32.76
C LEU A 309 3.59 16.35 32.81
N ALA A 310 4.24 16.92 31.79
CA ALA A 310 5.68 17.07 31.74
C ALA A 310 6.19 17.92 32.90
N ARG A 311 5.50 19.01 33.27
CA ARG A 311 5.85 19.81 34.45
C ARG A 311 5.78 19.00 35.74
N VAL A 312 4.76 18.16 35.92
CA VAL A 312 4.66 17.29 37.10
C VAL A 312 5.80 16.28 37.12
N VAL A 313 6.05 15.59 36.01
CA VAL A 313 7.13 14.59 35.89
C VAL A 313 8.50 15.23 36.14
N LEU A 314 8.75 16.39 35.54
CA LEU A 314 10.00 17.14 35.74
C LEU A 314 10.12 17.66 37.17
N ALA A 315 9.03 18.14 37.79
CA ALA A 315 9.06 18.63 39.17
C ALA A 315 9.36 17.52 40.20
N THR A 316 9.12 16.26 39.86
CA THR A 316 9.49 15.09 40.68
C THR A 316 10.87 14.52 40.36
N SER A 317 11.59 15.09 39.39
CA SER A 317 12.93 14.63 39.01
C SER A 317 13.98 15.08 40.04
N PRO A 318 14.88 14.19 40.51
CA PRO A 318 15.93 14.55 41.47
C PRO A 318 16.89 15.61 40.92
N GLU A 319 17.08 15.69 39.60
CA GLU A 319 17.92 16.72 38.97
C GLU A 319 17.38 18.13 39.18
N ILE A 320 16.04 18.31 39.20
CA ILE A 320 15.41 19.61 39.44
C ILE A 320 15.57 20.03 40.91
N ASP A 321 15.54 19.08 41.84
CA ASP A 321 15.75 19.37 43.27
C ASP A 321 17.22 19.74 43.55
N GLU A 322 18.16 19.09 42.88
CA GLU A 322 19.58 19.45 42.95
C GLU A 322 19.84 20.84 42.34
N ALA A 323 19.26 21.14 41.17
CA ALA A 323 19.35 22.46 40.54
C ALA A 323 18.80 23.59 41.44
N LYS A 324 17.65 23.37 42.10
CA LYS A 324 17.10 24.33 43.07
C LYS A 324 18.02 24.55 44.27
N ARG A 325 18.68 23.48 44.73
CA ARG A 325 19.63 23.57 45.86
C ARG A 325 20.86 24.37 45.48
N GLU A 326 21.41 24.16 44.29
CA GLU A 326 22.53 24.95 43.76
C GLU A 326 22.16 26.42 43.57
N GLU A 327 20.97 26.70 43.03
CA GLU A 327 20.48 28.07 42.86
C GLU A 327 20.31 28.79 44.21
N ALA A 328 19.76 28.11 45.22
CA ALA A 328 19.62 28.66 46.57
C ALA A 328 21.00 28.97 47.20
N ILE A 329 21.97 28.08 47.05
CA ILE A 329 23.35 28.30 47.54
C ILE A 329 23.98 29.49 46.83
N SER A 330 23.85 29.57 45.50
CA SER A 330 24.37 30.67 44.69
C SER A 330 23.75 32.02 45.08
N THR A 331 22.44 32.06 45.28
CA THR A 331 21.72 33.27 45.69
C THR A 331 22.19 33.75 47.07
N VAL A 332 22.31 32.85 48.05
CA VAL A 332 22.81 33.18 49.39
C VAL A 332 24.25 33.68 49.33
N ALA A 333 25.12 33.00 48.56
CA ALA A 333 26.51 33.43 48.38
C ALA A 333 26.58 34.84 47.76
N LYS A 334 25.73 35.14 46.77
CA LYS A 334 25.68 36.46 46.15
C LYS A 334 25.19 37.54 47.10
N THR A 335 24.15 37.28 47.90
CA THR A 335 23.66 38.25 48.89
C THR A 335 24.69 38.53 49.98
N LEU A 336 25.44 37.52 50.43
CA LEU A 336 26.52 37.71 51.41
C LEU A 336 27.66 38.57 50.85
N LEU A 337 27.96 38.43 49.56
CA LEU A 337 28.98 39.23 48.88
C LEU A 337 28.53 40.68 48.58
N GLU A 338 27.21 40.94 48.52
CA GLU A 338 26.66 42.30 48.33
C GLU A 338 26.48 43.06 49.66
N GLU A 339 26.49 42.38 50.80
CA GLU A 339 26.41 42.99 52.15
C GLU A 339 27.78 43.37 52.76
N GLU A 340 28.91 42.96 52.15
CA GLU A 340 30.28 43.43 52.48
C GLU A 340 30.68 44.71 51.72
#